data_AF-A0A1I1LUM5-F1
#
_entry.id   AF-A0A1I1LUM5-F1
#
_cell.length_a   1.000
_cell.length_b   1.000
_cell.length_c   1.000
_cell.angle_alpha   90.00
_cell.angle_beta   90.00
_cell.angle_gamma   90.00
#
_symmetry.space_group_name_H-M   'P 1'
#
loop_
_entity.id
_entity.type
_entity.pdbx_description
1 polymer ?
#
loop_
_entity_poly.entity_id
_entity_poly.type
_entity_poly.pdbx_seq_one_letter_code
_entity_poly.pdbx_strand_id
1 'polypeptide(L)'
;MATRPVFLPTEDGPLLVRERSFDFPWSSGFAEIQKKKNVRALHDAACRAGIDGLLEISSKSDEELGRKLSAFSLKIDIGGQMLPLESVYQGSKVFRESGTFTEIVSFAPREAKRFIRENAQGDLIRFHLFDRDFPLSPKNAFYDWLYIRSLVAHSDWIRRKVPYEAFTDIEFNPEKQVNCQARAFAEYLSLQHRSMLERAADDFDYFASLLSPI
;
A
#
# COMPACT_ATOMS: atom_id res chain seq x y z
N MET A 1 -6.74 15.58 18.33
CA MET A 1 -7.51 14.51 17.68
C MET A 1 -6.96 14.32 16.28
N ALA A 2 -7.05 13.11 15.73
CA ALA A 2 -6.82 12.83 14.32
C ALA A 2 -7.85 11.81 13.85
N THR A 3 -8.16 11.83 12.56
CA THR A 3 -9.04 10.87 11.91
C THR A 3 -8.21 10.00 10.97
N ARG A 4 -8.32 8.68 11.09
CA ARG A 4 -7.62 7.75 10.20
C ARG A 4 -8.56 6.64 9.72
N PRO A 5 -8.38 6.18 8.46
CA PRO A 5 -9.15 5.07 7.94
C PRO A 5 -8.64 3.73 8.47
N VAL A 6 -9.59 2.81 8.60
CA VAL A 6 -9.39 1.38 8.79
C VAL A 6 -9.97 0.69 7.54
N PHE A 7 -9.19 -0.21 6.95
CA PHE A 7 -9.52 -0.87 5.70
C PHE A 7 -9.94 -2.31 5.98
N LEU A 8 -11.13 -2.69 5.51
CA LEU A 8 -11.66 -4.03 5.66
C LEU A 8 -11.79 -4.68 4.27
N PRO A 9 -11.21 -5.87 4.05
CA PRO A 9 -11.45 -6.63 2.83
C PRO A 9 -12.93 -7.03 2.74
N THR A 10 -13.37 -7.34 1.54
CA THR A 10 -14.76 -7.76 1.28
C THR A 10 -14.76 -9.01 0.41
N GLU A 11 -15.63 -9.96 0.72
CA GLU A 11 -15.70 -11.24 0.00
C GLU A 11 -16.66 -11.21 -1.18
N ASP A 12 -17.57 -10.24 -1.20
CA ASP A 12 -18.59 -10.07 -2.22
C ASP A 12 -18.88 -8.60 -2.53
N GLY A 13 -19.74 -8.38 -3.54
CA GLY A 13 -20.15 -7.06 -3.96
C GLY A 13 -19.13 -6.34 -4.86
N PRO A 14 -19.44 -5.09 -5.26
CA PRO A 14 -18.66 -4.38 -6.28
C PRO A 14 -17.35 -3.77 -5.75
N LEU A 15 -17.25 -3.52 -4.45
CA LEU A 15 -16.06 -2.93 -3.84
C LEU A 15 -15.10 -4.04 -3.42
N LEU A 16 -13.79 -3.81 -3.54
CA LEU A 16 -12.78 -4.68 -2.91
C LEU A 16 -12.58 -4.31 -1.44
N VAL A 17 -12.66 -3.03 -1.07
CA VAL A 17 -12.38 -2.59 0.30
C VAL A 17 -13.50 -1.72 0.82
N ARG A 18 -13.91 -2.00 2.07
CA ARG A 18 -14.73 -1.09 2.86
C ARG A 18 -13.82 -0.25 3.75
N GLU A 19 -13.96 1.07 3.65
CA GLU A 19 -13.20 2.03 4.45
C GLU A 19 -14.08 2.58 5.58
N ARG A 20 -13.57 2.58 6.80
CA ARG A 20 -14.23 3.21 7.98
C ARG A 20 -13.25 4.14 8.68
N SER A 21 -13.62 5.40 8.85
CA SER A 21 -12.79 6.41 9.51
C SER A 21 -13.10 6.51 11.00
N PHE A 22 -12.04 6.65 11.80
CA PHE A 22 -12.13 6.72 13.26
C PHE A 22 -11.37 7.92 13.81
N ASP A 23 -11.99 8.60 14.76
CA ASP A 23 -11.37 9.66 15.54
C ASP A 23 -10.67 9.08 16.77
N PHE A 24 -9.45 9.54 17.01
CA PHE A 24 -8.67 9.10 18.17
C PHE A 24 -7.73 10.21 18.69
N PRO A 25 -7.29 10.10 19.95
CA PRO A 25 -6.26 10.97 20.51
C PRO A 25 -4.94 10.81 19.76
N TRP A 26 -4.43 11.92 19.22
CA TRP A 26 -3.14 11.93 18.52
C TRP A 26 -2.04 12.38 19.46
N SER A 27 -1.05 11.53 19.67
CA SER A 27 0.20 11.86 20.36
C SER A 27 1.18 12.44 19.35
N SER A 28 1.48 13.73 19.47
CA SER A 28 2.46 14.42 18.62
C SER A 28 3.89 14.02 18.98
N GLY A 29 4.75 13.88 17.97
CA GLY A 29 6.17 13.61 18.14
C GLY A 29 6.71 12.66 17.09
N PHE A 30 8.02 12.78 16.82
CA PHE A 30 8.72 11.95 15.83
C PHE A 30 9.21 10.62 16.41
N ALA A 31 9.26 10.50 17.74
CA ALA A 31 9.71 9.28 18.40
C ALA A 31 8.81 8.09 18.04
N GLU A 32 9.42 6.94 17.78
CA GLU A 32 8.71 5.70 17.40
C GLU A 32 7.65 5.32 18.44
N ILE A 33 7.94 5.55 19.72
CA ILE A 33 6.99 5.28 20.81
C ILE A 33 5.69 6.09 20.69
N GLN A 34 5.74 7.31 20.14
CA GLN A 34 4.55 8.13 19.91
C GLN A 34 3.73 7.57 18.75
N LYS A 35 4.38 7.09 17.69
CA LYS A 35 3.70 6.42 16.58
C LYS A 35 2.99 5.16 17.03
N LYS A 36 3.65 4.33 17.83
CA LYS A 36 3.06 3.11 18.42
C LYS A 36 1.86 3.42 19.32
N LYS A 37 1.92 4.49 20.12
CA LYS A 37 0.76 4.97 20.89
C LYS A 37 -0.41 5.35 19.98
N ASN A 38 -0.14 6.01 18.86
CA ASN A 38 -1.17 6.39 17.90
C ASN A 38 -1.80 5.17 17.21
N VAL A 39 -1.01 4.14 16.88
CA VAL A 39 -1.52 2.85 16.37
C VAL A 39 -2.51 2.25 17.36
N ARG A 40 -2.10 2.10 18.63
CA ARG A 40 -2.97 1.52 19.67
C ARG A 40 -4.24 2.35 19.87
N ALA A 41 -4.14 3.68 19.90
CA ALA A 41 -5.31 4.54 20.04
C ALA A 41 -6.30 4.43 18.88
N LEU A 42 -5.81 4.24 17.64
CA LEU A 42 -6.64 3.97 16.47
C LEU A 42 -7.30 2.60 16.55
N HIS A 43 -6.54 1.56 16.89
CA HIS A 43 -7.06 0.20 17.08
C HIS A 43 -8.13 0.15 18.16
N ASP A 44 -7.89 0.77 19.32
CA ASP A 44 -8.87 0.87 20.41
C ASP A 44 -10.16 1.58 19.96
N ALA A 45 -10.05 2.60 19.10
CA ALA A 45 -11.22 3.29 18.56
C ALA A 45 -12.03 2.40 17.60
N ALA A 46 -11.35 1.62 16.76
CA ALA A 46 -11.98 0.66 15.87
C ALA A 46 -12.63 -0.51 16.63
N CYS A 47 -11.95 -1.08 17.63
CA CYS A 47 -12.47 -2.13 18.52
C CYS A 47 -13.74 -1.69 19.26
N ARG A 48 -13.77 -0.46 19.78
CA ARG A 48 -14.99 0.11 20.41
C ARG A 48 -16.18 0.18 19.46
N ALA A 49 -15.95 0.15 18.15
CA ALA A 49 -16.97 0.16 17.12
C ALA A 49 -17.19 -1.21 16.45
N GLY A 50 -16.74 -2.29 17.11
CA GLY A 50 -16.95 -3.68 16.72
C GLY A 50 -16.07 -4.16 15.56
N ILE A 51 -14.91 -3.53 15.35
CA ILE A 51 -13.88 -4.06 14.44
C ILE A 51 -12.75 -4.62 15.29
N ASP A 52 -12.60 -5.94 15.30
CA ASP A 52 -11.49 -6.60 16.00
C ASP A 52 -10.47 -7.16 15.01
N GLY A 53 -9.41 -7.78 15.50
CA GLY A 53 -8.40 -8.41 14.65
C GLY A 53 -7.70 -7.43 13.70
N LEU A 54 -7.26 -6.28 14.22
CA LEU A 54 -6.57 -5.27 13.42
C LEU A 54 -5.08 -5.55 13.31
N LEU A 55 -4.52 -5.37 12.11
CA LEU A 55 -3.09 -5.35 11.86
C LEU A 55 -2.65 -3.97 11.37
N GLU A 56 -1.71 -3.36 12.08
CA GLU A 56 -0.96 -2.22 11.54
C GLU A 56 0.04 -2.73 10.52
N ILE A 57 -0.12 -2.34 9.26
CA ILE A 57 0.83 -2.60 8.20
C ILE A 57 1.66 -1.33 8.03
N SER A 58 2.81 -1.30 8.70
CA SER A 58 3.83 -0.26 8.53
C SER A 58 5.11 -0.64 9.25
N SER A 59 6.16 0.15 9.02
CA SER A 59 7.40 0.04 9.82
C SER A 59 7.19 0.33 11.31
N LYS A 60 6.02 0.84 11.72
CA LYS A 60 5.67 1.20 13.11
C LYS A 60 4.82 0.15 13.81
N SER A 61 4.48 -0.94 13.12
CA SER A 61 3.73 -2.04 13.71
C SER A 61 4.49 -2.64 14.90
N ASP A 62 3.76 -2.96 15.97
CA ASP A 62 4.29 -3.77 17.07
C ASP A 62 4.44 -5.25 16.67
N GLU A 63 3.81 -5.65 15.56
CA GLU A 63 3.83 -7.02 15.05
C GLU A 63 4.86 -7.19 13.93
N GLU A 64 5.60 -8.30 13.96
CA GLU A 64 6.57 -8.61 12.91
C GLU A 64 5.90 -8.79 11.55
N LEU A 65 4.72 -9.40 11.52
CA LEU A 65 3.92 -9.56 10.31
C LEU A 65 3.61 -8.20 9.65
N GLY A 66 3.09 -7.24 10.43
CA GLY A 66 2.78 -5.90 9.93
C GLY A 66 3.99 -5.16 9.40
N ARG A 67 5.16 -5.34 10.03
CA ARG A 67 6.43 -4.79 9.51
C ARG A 67 6.88 -5.46 8.21
N LYS A 68 6.74 -6.79 8.09
CA LYS A 68 7.10 -7.53 6.87
C LYS A 68 6.20 -7.20 5.68
N LEU A 69 4.93 -6.91 5.94
CA LEU A 69 3.96 -6.47 4.92
C LEU A 69 4.09 -4.98 4.55
N SER A 70 4.96 -4.21 5.21
CA SER A 70 5.23 -2.83 4.82
C SER A 70 5.84 -2.74 3.41
N ALA A 71 5.42 -1.78 2.61
CA ALA A 71 5.98 -1.54 1.27
C ALA A 71 7.50 -1.28 1.28
N PHE A 72 8.05 -0.80 2.40
CA PHE A 72 9.49 -0.62 2.59
C PHE A 72 10.26 -1.93 2.84
N SER A 73 9.55 -3.04 3.08
CA SER A 73 10.11 -4.36 3.34
C SER A 73 9.87 -5.33 2.18
N LEU A 74 8.87 -5.07 1.35
CA LEU A 74 8.50 -5.92 0.22
C LEU A 74 9.48 -5.79 -0.96
N LYS A 75 9.62 -6.90 -1.67
CA LYS A 75 10.34 -6.98 -2.94
C LYS A 75 9.42 -7.54 -4.02
N ILE A 76 9.60 -7.11 -5.24
CA ILE A 76 8.86 -7.55 -6.42
C ILE A 76 9.84 -8.07 -7.47
N ASP A 77 9.47 -9.14 -8.15
CA ASP A 77 10.22 -9.65 -9.30
C ASP A 77 9.96 -8.76 -10.53
N ILE A 78 11.02 -8.13 -11.02
CA ILE A 78 11.04 -7.38 -12.27
C ILE A 78 12.05 -8.07 -13.20
N GLY A 79 11.55 -8.83 -14.18
CA GLY A 79 12.38 -9.44 -15.21
C GLY A 79 13.39 -10.48 -14.68
N GLY A 80 13.05 -11.19 -13.61
CA GLY A 80 13.90 -12.18 -12.93
C GLY A 80 14.76 -11.58 -11.80
N GLN A 81 14.64 -10.28 -11.53
CA GLN A 81 15.37 -9.61 -10.45
C GLN A 81 14.42 -9.17 -9.33
N MET A 82 14.71 -9.62 -8.10
CA MET A 82 13.99 -9.17 -6.91
C MET A 82 14.44 -7.76 -6.49
N LEU A 83 13.60 -6.76 -6.75
CA LEU A 83 13.86 -5.36 -6.44
C LEU A 83 12.97 -4.84 -5.31
N PRO A 84 13.41 -3.85 -4.50
CA PRO A 84 12.54 -3.24 -3.49
C PRO A 84 11.31 -2.59 -4.14
N LEU A 85 10.12 -2.92 -3.64
CA LEU A 85 8.87 -2.45 -4.23
C LEU A 85 8.80 -0.93 -4.31
N GLU A 86 9.10 -0.25 -3.19
CA GLU A 86 9.07 1.23 -3.14
C GLU A 86 10.03 1.83 -4.16
N SER A 87 11.21 1.24 -4.35
CA SER A 87 12.20 1.73 -5.33
C SER A 87 11.71 1.56 -6.77
N VAL A 88 11.08 0.42 -7.08
CA VAL A 88 10.42 0.20 -8.38
C VAL A 88 9.31 1.22 -8.60
N TYR A 89 8.44 1.44 -7.60
CA TYR A 89 7.37 2.43 -7.69
C TYR A 89 7.90 3.84 -7.96
N GLN A 90 8.96 4.26 -7.25
CA GLN A 90 9.57 5.58 -7.45
C GLN A 90 10.25 5.68 -8.82
N GLY A 91 11.01 4.67 -9.23
CA GLY A 91 11.72 4.66 -10.52
C GLY A 91 10.80 4.50 -11.74
N SER A 92 9.57 4.03 -11.54
CA SER A 92 8.54 3.94 -12.59
C SER A 92 7.85 5.27 -12.88
N LYS A 93 8.08 6.32 -12.08
CA LYS A 93 7.42 7.62 -12.27
C LYS A 93 8.02 8.37 -13.46
N VAL A 94 7.14 8.90 -14.31
CA VAL A 94 7.53 9.76 -15.43
C VAL A 94 7.01 11.17 -15.18
N PHE A 95 7.94 12.12 -15.03
CA PHE A 95 7.64 13.53 -14.82
C PHE A 95 7.77 14.32 -16.12
N ARG A 96 6.97 15.39 -16.25
CA ARG A 96 6.88 16.17 -17.50
C ARG A 96 8.21 16.78 -17.93
N GLU A 97 9.04 17.23 -16.99
CA GLU A 97 10.30 17.92 -17.31
C GLU A 97 11.51 17.01 -17.14
N SER A 98 11.58 16.26 -16.04
CA SER A 98 12.75 15.42 -15.74
C SER A 98 12.68 14.00 -16.31
N GLY A 99 11.55 13.58 -16.88
CA GLY A 99 11.40 12.21 -17.41
C GLY A 99 11.36 11.15 -16.31
N THR A 100 11.99 10.00 -16.56
CA THR A 100 12.02 8.83 -15.65
C THR A 100 13.39 8.66 -15.01
N PHE A 101 13.44 8.01 -13.85
CA PHE A 101 14.66 7.76 -13.09
C PHE A 101 14.85 6.26 -12.84
N THR A 102 15.02 5.47 -13.90
CA THR A 102 15.09 4.00 -13.82
C THR A 102 16.29 3.49 -13.03
N GLU A 103 17.35 4.28 -12.90
CA GLU A 103 18.56 3.95 -12.14
C GLU A 103 18.30 3.74 -10.64
N ILE A 104 17.21 4.30 -10.09
CA ILE A 104 16.94 4.24 -8.64
C ILE A 104 16.22 2.96 -8.20
N VAL A 105 15.81 2.09 -9.13
CA VAL A 105 15.01 0.88 -8.81
C VAL A 105 15.76 -0.11 -7.92
N SER A 106 17.10 -0.03 -7.89
CA SER A 106 17.97 -0.85 -7.04
C SER A 106 18.35 -0.18 -5.72
N PHE A 107 18.01 1.09 -5.52
CA PHE A 107 18.37 1.83 -4.30
C PHE A 107 17.60 1.30 -3.10
N ALA A 108 18.07 1.61 -1.89
CA ALA A 108 17.25 1.40 -0.72
C ALA A 108 15.96 2.25 -0.83
N PRO A 109 14.79 1.75 -0.39
CA PRO A 109 13.50 2.45 -0.50
C PRO A 109 13.51 3.92 -0.05
N ARG A 110 14.21 4.22 1.05
CA ARG A 110 14.34 5.59 1.58
C ARG A 110 15.18 6.50 0.68
N GLU A 111 16.19 5.94 0.02
CA GLU A 111 17.07 6.67 -0.88
C GLU A 111 16.37 6.96 -2.20
N ALA A 112 15.67 5.98 -2.79
CA ALA A 112 14.83 6.19 -3.97
C ALA A 112 13.78 7.29 -3.75
N LYS A 113 13.05 7.23 -2.63
CA LYS A 113 12.06 8.26 -2.28
C LYS A 113 12.67 9.64 -2.06
N ARG A 114 13.85 9.71 -1.42
CA ARG A 114 14.59 10.96 -1.23
C ARG A 114 15.05 11.54 -2.56
N PHE A 115 15.59 10.70 -3.44
CA PHE A 115 16.08 11.08 -4.75
C PHE A 115 14.98 11.72 -5.60
N ILE A 116 13.81 11.07 -5.71
CA ILE A 116 12.67 11.63 -6.46
C ILE A 116 12.27 13.00 -5.90
N ARG A 117 12.19 13.15 -4.58
CA ARG A 117 11.83 14.43 -3.95
C ARG A 117 12.81 15.57 -4.29
N GLU A 118 14.08 15.24 -4.48
CA GLU A 118 15.15 16.22 -4.71
C GLU A 118 15.39 16.53 -6.19
N ASN A 119 15.09 15.59 -7.10
CA ASN A 119 15.47 15.67 -8.51
C ASN A 119 14.29 15.74 -9.48
N ALA A 120 13.09 15.30 -9.09
CA ALA A 120 11.94 15.31 -10.00
C ALA A 120 11.45 16.74 -10.29
N GLN A 121 11.22 17.03 -11.57
CA GLN A 121 10.75 18.33 -12.04
C GLN A 121 9.51 18.18 -12.94
N GLY A 122 8.56 19.10 -12.77
CA GLY A 122 7.26 19.05 -13.42
C GLY A 122 6.29 18.05 -12.81
N ASP A 123 5.07 18.03 -13.33
CA ASP A 123 4.02 17.12 -12.85
C ASP A 123 4.34 15.67 -13.21
N LEU A 124 3.93 14.73 -12.35
CA LEU A 124 3.83 13.33 -12.71
C LEU A 124 2.78 13.18 -13.82
N ILE A 125 3.13 12.56 -14.95
CA ILE A 125 2.25 12.42 -16.12
C ILE A 125 1.82 10.98 -16.40
N ARG A 126 2.61 9.99 -15.99
CA ARG A 126 2.30 8.56 -16.10
C ARG A 126 3.28 7.73 -15.27
N PHE A 127 3.05 6.43 -15.19
CA PHE A 127 4.07 5.47 -14.80
C PHE A 127 4.56 4.68 -16.02
N HIS A 128 5.78 4.18 -15.98
CA HIS A 128 6.39 3.35 -17.01
C HIS A 128 7.14 2.17 -16.39
N LEU A 129 6.78 0.96 -16.79
CA LEU A 129 7.40 -0.27 -16.33
C LEU A 129 7.15 -1.39 -17.36
N PHE A 130 8.11 -2.31 -17.56
CA PHE A 130 7.99 -3.40 -18.56
C PHE A 130 7.66 -2.92 -19.98
N ASP A 131 8.31 -1.83 -20.43
CA ASP A 131 8.06 -1.20 -21.73
C ASP A 131 6.58 -0.81 -21.97
N ARG A 132 5.82 -0.65 -20.87
CA ARG A 132 4.40 -0.31 -20.86
C ARG A 132 4.15 0.94 -20.04
N ASP A 133 3.23 1.76 -20.52
CA ASP A 133 2.74 2.94 -19.82
C ASP A 133 1.50 2.61 -19.00
N PHE A 134 1.43 3.17 -17.80
CA PHE A 134 0.29 3.03 -16.88
C PHE A 134 -0.30 4.40 -16.56
N PRO A 135 -1.65 4.51 -16.52
CA PRO A 135 -2.35 5.76 -16.26
C PRO A 135 -2.19 6.21 -14.80
N LEU A 136 -2.47 7.50 -14.56
CA LEU A 136 -2.55 8.07 -13.21
C LEU A 136 -3.92 7.91 -12.56
N SER A 137 -4.88 7.31 -13.26
CA SER A 137 -6.23 7.07 -12.78
C SER A 137 -6.62 5.62 -13.04
N PRO A 138 -7.16 4.88 -12.05
CA PRO A 138 -7.39 5.31 -10.65
C PRO A 138 -6.09 5.66 -9.90
N LYS A 139 -6.14 6.64 -9.00
CA LYS A 139 -4.93 7.28 -8.45
C LYS A 139 -4.00 6.33 -7.70
N ASN A 140 -4.57 5.34 -7.02
CA ASN A 140 -3.85 4.31 -6.26
C ASN A 140 -3.46 3.09 -7.12
N ALA A 141 -4.08 2.90 -8.29
CA ALA A 141 -4.06 1.63 -9.02
C ALA A 141 -2.65 1.10 -9.27
N PHE A 142 -1.73 1.94 -9.74
CA PHE A 142 -0.37 1.46 -10.06
C PHE A 142 0.40 1.01 -8.82
N TYR A 143 0.30 1.74 -7.71
CA TYR A 143 0.97 1.37 -6.47
C TYR A 143 0.36 0.12 -5.85
N ASP A 144 -0.97 0.05 -5.76
CA ASP A 144 -1.67 -1.07 -5.17
C ASP A 144 -1.45 -2.36 -6.00
N TRP A 145 -1.40 -2.24 -7.33
CA TRP A 145 -1.06 -3.34 -8.21
C TRP A 145 0.35 -3.89 -7.99
N LEU A 146 1.36 -3.02 -7.86
CA LEU A 146 2.72 -3.45 -7.51
C LEU A 146 2.75 -4.15 -6.15
N TYR A 147 2.01 -3.62 -5.18
CA TYR A 147 1.88 -4.20 -3.85
C TYR A 147 1.27 -5.60 -3.90
N ILE A 148 0.14 -5.76 -4.58
CA ILE A 148 -0.53 -7.05 -4.79
C ILE A 148 0.42 -8.05 -5.47
N ARG A 149 1.07 -7.65 -6.56
CA ARG A 149 2.03 -8.50 -7.29
C ARG A 149 3.18 -9.00 -6.43
N SER A 150 3.69 -8.15 -5.52
CA SER A 150 4.78 -8.55 -4.60
C SER A 150 4.37 -9.65 -3.60
N LEU A 151 3.07 -9.87 -3.41
CA LEU A 151 2.52 -10.84 -2.46
C LEU A 151 2.00 -12.13 -3.11
N VAL A 152 1.91 -12.18 -4.45
CA VAL A 152 1.36 -13.35 -5.17
C VAL A 152 2.14 -14.62 -4.87
N ALA A 153 3.47 -14.56 -4.90
CA ALA A 153 4.34 -15.70 -4.57
C ALA A 153 4.21 -16.19 -3.12
N HIS A 154 3.55 -15.41 -2.25
CA HIS A 154 3.35 -15.70 -0.85
C HIS A 154 1.87 -16.02 -0.50
N SER A 155 1.01 -16.20 -1.51
CA SER A 155 -0.44 -16.31 -1.33
C SER A 155 -0.89 -17.44 -0.41
N ASP A 156 -0.32 -18.62 -0.58
CA ASP A 156 -0.59 -19.77 0.29
C ASP A 156 -0.17 -19.54 1.74
N TRP A 157 0.95 -18.83 1.94
CA TRP A 157 1.41 -18.50 3.28
C TRP A 157 0.49 -17.48 3.93
N ILE A 158 0.12 -16.42 3.21
CA ILE A 158 -0.77 -15.37 3.69
C ILE A 158 -2.12 -15.97 4.10
N ARG A 159 -2.73 -16.78 3.21
CA ARG A 159 -4.00 -17.45 3.45
C ARG A 159 -4.02 -18.27 4.75
N ARG A 160 -2.90 -18.91 5.09
CA ARG A 160 -2.81 -19.77 6.29
C ARG A 160 -2.39 -19.04 7.56
N LYS A 161 -1.75 -17.87 7.45
CA LYS A 161 -1.00 -17.24 8.56
C LYS A 161 -1.40 -15.81 8.88
N VAL A 162 -2.32 -15.21 8.13
CA VAL A 162 -2.82 -13.86 8.39
C VAL A 162 -4.28 -13.93 8.87
N PRO A 163 -4.53 -14.01 10.19
CA PRO A 163 -5.87 -14.15 10.78
C PRO A 163 -6.56 -12.79 11.06
N TYR A 164 -6.18 -11.72 10.36
CA TYR A 164 -6.65 -10.36 10.64
C TYR A 164 -7.79 -9.95 9.71
N GLU A 165 -8.73 -9.19 10.24
CA GLU A 165 -9.95 -8.78 9.55
C GLU A 165 -9.91 -7.33 9.08
N ALA A 166 -9.01 -6.53 9.62
CA ALA A 166 -8.89 -5.11 9.30
C ALA A 166 -7.46 -4.61 9.35
N PHE A 167 -7.15 -3.60 8.55
CA PHE A 167 -5.78 -3.13 8.34
C PHE A 167 -5.69 -1.62 8.51
N THR A 168 -4.60 -1.19 9.14
CA THR A 168 -4.30 0.24 9.35
C THR A 168 -2.89 0.59 8.88
N ASP A 169 -2.72 1.84 8.50
CA ASP A 169 -1.42 2.48 8.26
C ASP A 169 -1.45 3.83 8.97
N ILE A 170 -0.78 3.93 10.12
CA ILE A 170 -0.84 5.13 10.96
C ILE A 170 -0.18 6.35 10.31
N GLU A 171 0.73 6.12 9.36
CA GLU A 171 1.43 7.18 8.64
C GLU A 171 0.63 7.68 7.44
N PHE A 172 -0.34 6.89 6.95
CA PHE A 172 -1.26 7.31 5.91
C PHE A 172 -2.14 8.47 6.37
N ASN A 173 -2.18 9.54 5.59
CA ASN A 173 -3.18 10.61 5.75
C ASN A 173 -3.88 10.82 4.39
N PRO A 174 -5.18 10.49 4.25
CA PRO A 174 -5.90 10.60 2.99
C PRO A 174 -5.92 12.04 2.43
N GLU A 175 -5.74 13.05 3.27
CA GLU A 175 -5.66 14.46 2.83
C GLU A 175 -4.33 14.81 2.15
N LYS A 176 -3.28 14.01 2.35
CA LYS A 176 -1.91 14.33 1.92
C LYS A 176 -1.32 13.35 0.92
N GLN A 177 -1.81 12.12 0.90
CA GLN A 177 -1.27 11.07 0.06
C GLN A 177 -2.37 10.10 -0.36
N VAL A 178 -2.19 9.53 -1.54
CA VAL A 178 -3.13 8.59 -2.16
C VAL A 178 -2.81 7.15 -1.75
N ASN A 179 -1.52 6.79 -1.80
CA ASN A 179 -1.07 5.42 -1.62
C ASN A 179 -1.13 5.00 -0.16
N CYS A 180 -1.70 3.82 0.10
CA CYS A 180 -1.83 3.24 1.42
C CYS A 180 -1.60 1.72 1.36
N GLN A 181 -0.55 1.24 2.02
CA GLN A 181 -0.23 -0.19 2.05
C GLN A 181 -1.30 -1.04 2.77
N ALA A 182 -2.01 -0.47 3.74
CA ALA A 182 -3.13 -1.16 4.40
C ALA A 182 -4.34 -1.33 3.47
N ARG A 183 -4.62 -0.33 2.62
CA ARG A 183 -5.66 -0.44 1.57
C ARG A 183 -5.28 -1.51 0.55
N ALA A 184 -4.07 -1.43 0.01
CA ALA A 184 -3.56 -2.39 -0.98
C ALA A 184 -3.59 -3.84 -0.46
N PHE A 185 -3.28 -4.06 0.82
CA PHE A 185 -3.37 -5.38 1.44
C PHE A 185 -4.81 -5.86 1.63
N ALA A 186 -5.75 -4.97 1.96
CA ALA A 186 -7.17 -5.32 2.02
C ALA A 186 -7.73 -5.65 0.61
N GLU A 187 -7.28 -4.95 -0.43
CA GLU A 187 -7.60 -5.28 -1.83
C GLU A 187 -7.04 -6.66 -2.21
N TYR A 188 -5.79 -6.94 -1.85
CA TYR A 188 -5.15 -8.25 -2.02
C TYR A 188 -5.99 -9.39 -1.42
N LEU A 189 -6.40 -9.26 -0.15
CA LEU A 189 -7.19 -10.30 0.53
C LEU A 189 -8.55 -10.50 -0.13
N SER A 190 -9.19 -9.42 -0.56
CA SER A 190 -10.48 -9.49 -1.25
C SER A 190 -10.36 -10.22 -2.59
N LEU A 191 -9.32 -9.92 -3.36
CA LEU A 191 -9.01 -10.65 -4.59
C LEU A 191 -8.69 -12.13 -4.31
N GLN A 192 -7.96 -12.42 -3.24
CA GLN A 192 -7.64 -13.80 -2.84
C GLN A 192 -8.91 -14.58 -2.45
N HIS A 193 -9.78 -14.00 -1.63
CA HIS A 193 -11.03 -14.66 -1.18
C HIS A 193 -11.98 -14.91 -2.35
N ARG A 194 -11.96 -14.02 -3.34
CA ARG A 194 -12.79 -14.10 -4.56
C ARG A 194 -12.17 -14.94 -5.67
N SER A 195 -11.00 -15.55 -5.47
CA SER A 195 -10.27 -16.30 -6.51
C SER A 195 -9.97 -15.47 -7.76
N MET A 196 -9.69 -14.17 -7.59
CA MET A 196 -9.38 -13.20 -8.65
C MET A 196 -7.93 -12.71 -8.60
N LEU A 197 -7.15 -13.14 -7.59
CA LEU A 197 -5.81 -12.63 -7.30
C LEU A 197 -4.84 -12.78 -8.48
N GLU A 198 -4.76 -13.98 -9.06
CA GLU A 198 -3.82 -14.29 -10.15
C GLU A 198 -4.11 -13.41 -11.36
N ARG A 199 -5.38 -13.33 -11.77
CA ARG A 199 -5.81 -12.49 -12.90
C ARG A 199 -5.54 -11.01 -12.65
N ALA A 200 -5.84 -10.50 -11.45
CA ALA A 200 -5.60 -9.10 -11.10
C ALA A 200 -4.11 -8.76 -11.02
N ALA A 201 -3.28 -9.70 -10.58
CA ALA A 201 -1.84 -9.52 -10.56
C ALA A 201 -1.22 -9.51 -11.97
N ASP A 202 -1.74 -10.32 -12.89
CA ASP A 202 -1.23 -10.43 -14.26
C ASP A 202 -1.76 -9.31 -15.18
N ASP A 203 -2.99 -8.86 -14.96
CA ASP A 203 -3.67 -7.87 -15.80
C ASP A 203 -4.00 -6.60 -15.00
N PHE A 204 -3.17 -5.56 -15.21
CA PHE A 204 -3.36 -4.25 -14.61
C PHE A 204 -4.71 -3.61 -14.96
N ASP A 205 -5.18 -3.73 -16.21
CA ASP A 205 -6.41 -3.06 -16.63
C ASP A 205 -7.62 -3.74 -15.97
N TYR A 206 -7.57 -5.06 -15.85
CA TYR A 206 -8.55 -5.81 -15.07
C TYR A 206 -8.54 -5.35 -13.60
N PHE A 207 -7.39 -5.30 -12.95
CA PHE A 207 -7.30 -4.82 -11.56
C PHE A 207 -7.83 -3.38 -11.41
N ALA A 208 -7.39 -2.46 -12.28
CA ALA A 208 -7.81 -1.06 -12.26
C ALA A 208 -9.32 -0.90 -12.46
N SER A 209 -9.96 -1.79 -13.24
CA SER A 209 -11.41 -1.78 -13.45
C SER A 209 -12.23 -2.14 -12.20
N LEU A 210 -11.61 -2.80 -11.22
CA LEU A 210 -12.25 -3.17 -9.95
C LEU A 210 -12.18 -2.06 -8.89
N LEU A 211 -11.36 -1.04 -9.13
CA LEU A 211 -11.13 0.04 -8.16
C LEU A 211 -12.20 1.12 -8.28
N SER A 212 -12.64 1.61 -7.12
CA SER A 212 -13.48 2.80 -7.04
C SER A 212 -12.62 4.06 -7.09
N PRO A 213 -13.13 5.17 -7.67
CA PRO A 213 -12.45 6.46 -7.60
C PRO A 213 -12.23 6.92 -6.16
N ILE A 214 -11.04 7.52 -5.90
CA ILE A 214 -10.63 8.08 -4.60
C ILE A 214 -10.08 9.51 -4.74
#